data_AF-A0A973R1J6-F1
#
_entry.id   AF-A0A973R1J6-F1
#
_cell.length_a   1.000
_cell.length_b   1.000
_cell.length_c   1.000
_cell.angle_alpha   90.00
_cell.angle_beta   90.00
_cell.angle_gamma   90.00
#
_symmetry.space_group_name_H-M   'P 1'
#
loop_
_entity.id
_entity.type
_entity.pdbx_description
1 polymer ?
#
loop_
_entity_poly.entity_id
_entity_poly.type
_entity_poly.pdbx_seq_one_letter_code
_entity_poly.pdbx_strand_id
1 'polypeptide(L)'
;MAEKHGRTEPVPEDRLAVWPFAALVLAAAVTLFGYAATDAPPAWLTRTVIVIVGAVPSGGHAVHIGLALLLLARGLHVRRLMALYLTAAAVLWSALMSLLTWDQPWRLLPMAAFAFALWGARHRFGALPDPARLRTAFHLFTGLVVVAFVVGGGGLFLQRGRLSESLTPAGLGRELFDGLTANPGPMTLQGRSWFIHGLTLLGGITLLAVLACVLASAPAPAPGTEAERERVRRLVQHPDSDTLAPFALRHDKSYVFSPDGRAALGYRVFLGTAVVGGDPFGAADAQEAAAEAFLALCRRRGWRPTVLGAREELLPMWREHGLHGIGIGDEVMVDVAGFSLQGRSIRNVRQAVRRTHKAGITTRVLRETALDQEAADQLLAIHQRWLKGHAEHGFAMNLDAITSARHPDALLIVAYDPDGRAVGFQRYHPVGTNRPEGTPTALSLDVMPRDPAGPNGVNERLIVDLIAWAHQRGIADISLNFAAFRPIMDAGARRTPLERLAYRAIHLLDPWIMLESLYRFNAKFRPGWQPRSVLFRSWGEVGWLAAAALAMEFSLPLDRHRVAPAGARMPGLGRRHGHGEVHDTLGDEDAVGGAVRR
;
A
#
# COMPACT_ATOMS: atom_id res chain seq x y z
N MET A 1 -31.84 -16.63 -41.85
CA MET A 1 -32.16 -16.99 -40.46
C MET A 1 -30.85 -17.13 -39.70
N ALA A 2 -30.50 -16.10 -38.94
CA ALA A 2 -29.27 -16.04 -38.14
C ALA A 2 -29.64 -16.40 -36.70
N GLU A 3 -29.15 -17.55 -36.23
CA GLU A 3 -29.45 -18.07 -34.91
C GLU A 3 -28.53 -17.39 -33.88
N LYS A 4 -29.13 -16.46 -33.14
CA LYS A 4 -28.51 -15.68 -32.08
C LYS A 4 -28.38 -16.59 -30.84
N HIS A 5 -27.34 -17.42 -30.79
CA HIS A 5 -26.98 -18.14 -29.57
C HIS A 5 -26.41 -17.15 -28.55
N GLY A 6 -27.31 -16.57 -27.76
CA GLY A 6 -26.97 -15.87 -26.53
C GLY A 6 -26.40 -16.89 -25.54
N ARG A 7 -25.08 -17.04 -25.52
CA ARG A 7 -24.38 -17.57 -24.36
C ARG A 7 -24.70 -16.63 -23.21
N THR A 8 -25.57 -17.06 -22.31
CA THR A 8 -25.64 -16.49 -20.97
C THR A 8 -24.29 -16.74 -20.32
N GLU A 9 -23.41 -15.74 -20.37
CA GLU A 9 -22.19 -15.75 -19.56
C GLU A 9 -22.59 -16.03 -18.11
N PRO A 10 -21.94 -16.98 -17.42
CA PRO A 10 -22.18 -17.15 -16.01
C PRO A 10 -21.86 -15.82 -15.33
N VAL A 11 -22.85 -15.23 -14.67
CA VAL A 11 -22.62 -14.08 -13.78
C VAL A 11 -21.46 -14.48 -12.87
N PRO A 12 -20.35 -13.71 -12.81
CA PRO A 12 -19.23 -14.07 -11.97
C PRO A 12 -19.74 -14.33 -10.55
N GLU A 13 -19.48 -15.52 -10.00
CA GLU A 13 -19.95 -15.92 -8.65
C GLU A 13 -19.61 -14.89 -7.56
N ASP A 14 -18.59 -14.06 -7.84
CA ASP A 14 -18.13 -12.92 -7.02
C ASP A 14 -19.18 -11.81 -6.83
N ARG A 15 -20.25 -11.76 -7.65
CA ARG A 15 -21.37 -10.79 -7.53
C ARG A 15 -22.47 -11.22 -6.56
N LEU A 16 -22.45 -12.45 -6.04
CA LEU A 16 -23.46 -12.90 -5.08
C LEU A 16 -23.29 -12.20 -3.74
N ALA A 17 -24.30 -11.42 -3.38
CA ALA A 17 -24.33 -10.56 -2.23
C ALA A 17 -24.13 -11.30 -0.89
N VAL A 18 -23.09 -10.92 -0.13
CA VAL A 18 -22.97 -11.22 1.32
C VAL A 18 -23.56 -10.12 2.21
N TRP A 19 -23.94 -8.98 1.60
CA TRP A 19 -24.46 -7.83 2.30
C TRP A 19 -25.72 -8.12 3.14
N PRO A 20 -26.63 -9.06 2.79
CA PRO A 20 -27.80 -9.33 3.63
C PRO A 20 -27.41 -9.87 5.01
N PHE A 21 -26.39 -10.73 5.10
CA PHE A 21 -25.89 -11.22 6.38
C PHE A 21 -25.28 -10.10 7.21
N ALA A 22 -24.44 -9.27 6.58
CA ALA A 22 -23.85 -8.11 7.24
C ALA A 22 -24.91 -7.10 7.71
N ALA A 23 -25.94 -6.86 6.90
CA ALA A 23 -27.05 -5.95 7.21
C ALA A 23 -27.89 -6.46 8.37
N LEU A 24 -28.19 -7.76 8.43
CA LEU A 24 -28.94 -8.35 9.55
C LEU A 24 -28.16 -8.27 10.87
N VAL A 25 -26.86 -8.58 10.84
CA VAL A 25 -25.98 -8.44 12.02
C VAL A 25 -25.81 -6.98 12.42
N LEU A 26 -25.74 -6.05 11.46
CA LEU A 26 -25.73 -4.61 11.72
C LEU A 26 -27.04 -4.13 12.35
N ALA A 27 -28.19 -4.58 11.85
CA ALA A 27 -29.50 -4.25 12.42
C ALA A 27 -29.62 -4.75 13.87
N ALA A 28 -29.10 -5.94 14.16
CA ALA A 28 -29.02 -6.45 15.53
C ALA A 28 -28.13 -5.57 16.43
N ALA A 29 -26.98 -5.11 15.93
CA ALA A 29 -26.13 -4.16 16.65
C ALA A 29 -26.85 -2.83 16.95
N VAL A 30 -27.49 -2.24 15.95
CA VAL A 30 -28.25 -0.98 16.09
C VAL A 30 -29.40 -1.13 17.08
N THR A 31 -30.10 -2.27 17.06
CA THR A 31 -31.18 -2.57 18.02
C THR A 31 -30.66 -2.59 19.45
N LEU A 32 -29.49 -3.18 19.70
CA LEU A 32 -28.87 -3.22 21.02
C LEU A 32 -28.42 -1.84 21.50
N PHE A 33 -27.88 -1.00 20.62
CA PHE A 33 -27.56 0.39 20.97
C PHE A 33 -28.81 1.20 21.30
N GLY A 34 -29.88 1.03 20.53
CA GLY A 34 -31.18 1.65 20.82
C GLY A 34 -31.70 1.24 22.19
N TYR A 35 -31.66 -0.06 22.51
CA TYR A 35 -32.05 -0.57 23.83
C TYR A 35 -31.20 0.00 24.97
N ALA A 36 -29.87 0.02 24.80
CA ALA A 36 -28.96 0.54 25.81
C ALA A 36 -29.08 2.05 26.04
N ALA A 37 -29.52 2.81 25.03
CA ALA A 37 -29.73 4.25 25.12
C ALA A 37 -31.08 4.65 25.73
N THR A 38 -31.99 3.70 25.96
CA THR A 38 -33.32 3.95 26.52
C THR A 38 -33.43 3.43 27.95
N ASP A 39 -33.70 4.33 28.91
CA ASP A 39 -33.86 3.98 30.33
C ASP A 39 -35.08 3.08 30.59
N ALA A 40 -36.16 3.25 29.81
CA ALA A 40 -37.38 2.45 29.85
C ALA A 40 -37.73 1.96 28.43
N PRO A 41 -37.07 0.90 27.93
CA PRO A 41 -37.28 0.43 26.56
C PRO A 41 -38.72 -0.05 26.36
N PRO A 42 -39.39 0.34 25.26
CA PRO A 42 -40.74 -0.12 25.00
C PRO A 42 -40.77 -1.64 24.80
N ALA A 43 -41.90 -2.28 25.11
CA ALA A 43 -42.02 -3.73 25.13
C ALA A 43 -41.61 -4.42 23.79
N TRP A 44 -41.85 -3.76 22.66
CA TRP A 44 -41.44 -4.27 21.34
C TRP A 44 -39.92 -4.32 21.19
N LEU A 45 -39.19 -3.34 21.72
CA LEU A 45 -37.73 -3.25 21.66
C LEU A 45 -37.11 -4.33 22.56
N THR A 46 -37.61 -4.48 23.78
CA THR A 46 -37.19 -5.53 24.71
C THR A 46 -37.43 -6.93 24.11
N ARG A 47 -38.60 -7.17 23.49
CA ARG A 47 -38.86 -8.44 22.78
C ARG A 47 -37.88 -8.67 21.63
N THR A 48 -37.51 -7.62 20.89
CA THR A 48 -36.55 -7.73 19.78
C THR A 48 -35.14 -8.05 20.29
N VAL A 49 -34.69 -7.43 21.38
CA VAL A 49 -33.40 -7.73 22.00
C VAL A 49 -33.35 -9.18 22.52
N ILE A 50 -34.45 -9.65 23.10
CA ILE A 50 -34.60 -11.05 23.52
C ILE A 50 -34.44 -12.00 22.31
N VAL A 51 -34.95 -11.66 21.12
CA VAL A 51 -34.70 -12.46 19.90
C VAL A 51 -33.20 -12.60 19.63
N ILE A 52 -32.46 -11.49 19.74
CA ILE A 52 -31.04 -11.38 19.38
C ILE A 52 -30.14 -12.08 20.41
N VAL A 53 -30.30 -11.74 21.69
CA VAL A 53 -29.39 -12.15 22.79
C VAL A 53 -29.91 -13.39 23.52
N GLY A 54 -31.23 -13.56 23.58
CA GLY A 54 -31.91 -14.67 24.28
C GLY A 54 -32.31 -14.38 25.71
N ALA A 55 -31.87 -13.27 26.26
CA ALA A 55 -32.25 -12.78 27.57
C ALA A 55 -32.35 -11.25 27.54
N VAL A 56 -32.76 -10.66 28.65
CA VAL A 56 -32.76 -9.21 28.85
C VAL A 56 -31.36 -8.79 29.32
N PRO A 57 -30.53 -8.16 28.46
CA PRO A 57 -29.18 -7.78 28.84
C PRO A 57 -29.19 -6.52 29.72
N SER A 58 -28.14 -6.35 30.53
CA SER A 58 -27.83 -5.05 31.12
C SER A 58 -27.48 -4.03 30.03
N GLY A 59 -27.64 -2.73 30.29
CA GLY A 59 -27.28 -1.69 29.31
C GLY A 59 -25.82 -1.78 28.86
N GLY A 60 -24.90 -2.03 29.79
CA GLY A 60 -23.48 -2.24 29.49
C GLY A 60 -23.24 -3.50 28.64
N HIS A 61 -23.92 -4.61 28.93
CA HIS A 61 -23.81 -5.84 28.14
C HIS A 61 -24.32 -5.64 26.71
N ALA A 62 -25.46 -4.94 26.55
CA ALA A 62 -26.03 -4.59 25.26
C ALA A 62 -25.06 -3.76 24.40
N VAL A 63 -24.34 -2.79 24.99
CA VAL A 63 -23.32 -2.00 24.28
C VAL A 63 -22.16 -2.88 23.81
N HIS A 64 -21.64 -3.78 24.65
CA HIS A 64 -20.53 -4.65 24.28
C HIS A 64 -20.89 -5.63 23.16
N ILE A 65 -22.06 -6.29 23.26
CA ILE A 65 -22.57 -7.15 22.19
C ILE A 65 -22.82 -6.32 20.93
N GLY A 66 -23.41 -5.14 21.04
CA GLY A 66 -23.65 -4.24 19.90
C GLY A 66 -22.35 -3.90 19.17
N LEU A 67 -21.30 -3.52 19.89
CA LEU A 67 -19.97 -3.23 19.30
C LEU A 67 -19.33 -4.48 18.69
N ALA A 68 -19.46 -5.65 19.33
CA ALA A 68 -18.95 -6.91 18.79
C ALA A 68 -19.70 -7.31 17.49
N LEU A 69 -21.03 -7.19 17.46
CA LEU A 69 -21.85 -7.42 16.28
C LEU A 69 -21.51 -6.42 15.17
N LEU A 70 -21.21 -5.15 15.49
CA LEU A 70 -20.77 -4.17 14.50
C LEU A 70 -19.45 -4.60 13.82
N LEU A 71 -18.49 -5.09 14.59
CA LEU A 71 -17.23 -5.63 14.05
C LEU A 71 -17.46 -6.89 13.21
N LEU A 72 -18.34 -7.80 13.65
CA LEU A 72 -18.72 -8.98 12.87
C LEU A 72 -19.45 -8.61 11.58
N ALA A 73 -20.39 -7.67 11.61
CA ALA A 73 -21.10 -7.17 10.44
C ALA A 73 -20.11 -6.61 9.39
N ARG A 74 -19.15 -5.79 9.84
CA ARG A 74 -18.06 -5.32 8.98
C ARG A 74 -17.21 -6.48 8.44
N GLY A 75 -16.87 -7.45 9.29
CA GLY A 75 -16.10 -8.62 8.90
C GLY A 75 -16.82 -9.46 7.83
N LEU A 76 -18.13 -9.66 7.97
CA LEU A 76 -18.97 -10.36 7.00
C LEU A 76 -19.06 -9.58 5.67
N HIS A 77 -19.24 -8.26 5.74
CA HIS A 77 -19.28 -7.40 4.57
C HIS A 77 -17.98 -7.46 3.76
N VAL A 78 -16.84 -7.52 4.45
CA VAL A 78 -15.50 -7.65 3.85
C VAL A 78 -15.11 -9.13 3.63
N ARG A 79 -16.05 -10.07 3.76
CA ARG A 79 -15.90 -11.49 3.42
C ARG A 79 -14.80 -12.23 4.19
N ARG A 80 -14.64 -11.91 5.48
CA ARG A 80 -13.69 -12.56 6.39
C ARG A 80 -14.20 -13.90 6.86
N LEU A 81 -13.41 -14.95 6.68
CA LEU A 81 -13.79 -16.29 7.08
C LEU A 81 -13.92 -16.42 8.61
N MET A 82 -13.07 -15.73 9.37
CA MET A 82 -13.23 -15.63 10.83
C MET A 82 -14.55 -14.97 11.25
N ALA A 83 -15.05 -13.98 10.51
CA ALA A 83 -16.33 -13.37 10.84
C ALA A 83 -17.47 -14.39 10.65
N LEU A 84 -17.43 -15.18 9.57
CA LEU A 84 -18.37 -16.28 9.37
C LEU A 84 -18.33 -17.27 10.55
N TYR A 85 -17.14 -17.74 10.94
CA TYR A 85 -17.05 -18.73 12.02
C TYR A 85 -17.47 -18.16 13.37
N LEU A 86 -17.09 -16.93 13.70
CA LEU A 86 -17.47 -16.29 14.96
C LEU A 86 -18.98 -15.99 15.00
N THR A 87 -19.57 -15.55 13.90
CA THR A 87 -21.03 -15.38 13.80
C THR A 87 -21.75 -16.72 13.91
N ALA A 88 -21.29 -17.76 13.21
CA ALA A 88 -21.86 -19.10 13.31
C ALA A 88 -21.73 -19.65 14.74
N ALA A 89 -20.59 -19.48 15.40
CA ALA A 89 -20.37 -19.88 16.78
C ALA A 89 -21.30 -19.14 17.75
N ALA A 90 -21.50 -17.83 17.57
CA ALA A 90 -22.44 -17.06 18.40
C ALA A 90 -23.89 -17.53 18.22
N VAL A 91 -24.31 -17.84 16.99
CA VAL A 91 -25.64 -18.40 16.71
C VAL A 91 -25.78 -19.79 17.31
N LEU A 92 -24.78 -20.67 17.14
CA LEU A 92 -24.80 -22.01 17.72
C LEU A 92 -24.83 -21.98 19.25
N TRP A 93 -24.05 -21.09 19.86
CA TRP A 93 -24.06 -20.91 21.32
C TRP A 93 -25.44 -20.47 21.81
N SER A 94 -26.03 -19.46 21.16
CA SER A 94 -27.35 -18.95 21.53
C SER A 94 -28.45 -20.01 21.32
N ALA A 95 -28.33 -20.87 20.30
CA ALA A 95 -29.25 -21.99 20.07
C ALA A 95 -29.09 -23.08 21.13
N LEU A 96 -27.84 -23.41 21.48
CA LEU A 96 -27.54 -24.36 22.55
C LEU A 96 -28.10 -23.89 23.90
N MET A 97 -27.94 -22.60 24.23
CA MET A 97 -28.50 -22.03 25.46
C MET A 97 -30.02 -22.15 25.46
N SER A 98 -30.70 -21.79 24.37
CA SER A 98 -32.17 -21.93 24.25
C SER A 98 -32.66 -23.39 24.40
N LEU A 99 -31.88 -24.36 23.92
CA LEU A 99 -32.17 -25.79 24.10
C LEU A 99 -31.95 -26.27 25.54
N LEU A 100 -30.86 -25.85 26.18
CA LEU A 100 -30.50 -26.28 27.53
C LEU A 100 -31.43 -25.69 28.59
N THR A 101 -31.80 -24.41 28.44
CA THR A 101 -32.69 -23.74 29.39
C THR A 101 -34.16 -23.95 29.07
N TRP A 102 -34.49 -24.46 27.87
CA TRP A 102 -35.83 -24.46 27.30
C TRP A 102 -36.48 -23.06 27.26
N ASP A 103 -35.66 -22.02 27.35
CA ASP A 103 -36.11 -20.64 27.27
C ASP A 103 -36.26 -20.23 25.79
N GLN A 104 -37.47 -19.79 25.43
CA GLN A 104 -37.84 -19.30 24.10
C GLN A 104 -37.45 -20.23 22.93
N PRO A 105 -37.90 -21.50 22.92
CA PRO A 105 -37.51 -22.50 21.91
C PRO A 105 -37.93 -22.12 20.48
N TRP A 106 -38.88 -21.21 20.31
CA TRP A 106 -39.29 -20.66 19.01
C TRP A 106 -38.14 -19.95 18.27
N ARG A 107 -37.08 -19.51 18.96
CA ARG A 107 -35.88 -18.89 18.37
C ARG A 107 -35.02 -19.85 17.57
N LEU A 108 -35.16 -21.16 17.79
CA LEU A 108 -34.36 -22.18 17.11
C LEU A 108 -34.59 -22.18 15.59
N LEU A 109 -35.83 -21.95 15.14
CA LEU A 109 -36.18 -21.90 13.72
C LEU A 109 -35.47 -20.76 12.96
N PRO A 110 -35.61 -19.47 13.35
CA PRO A 110 -34.92 -18.39 12.65
C PRO A 110 -33.40 -18.50 12.76
N MET A 111 -32.87 -19.02 13.86
CA MET A 111 -31.43 -19.24 14.03
C MET A 111 -30.89 -20.34 13.12
N ALA A 112 -31.61 -21.46 13.00
CA ALA A 112 -31.27 -22.54 12.07
C ALA A 112 -31.35 -22.06 10.62
N ALA A 113 -32.39 -21.29 10.26
CA ALA A 113 -32.53 -20.71 8.93
C ALA A 113 -31.36 -19.76 8.60
N PHE A 114 -31.00 -18.87 9.53
CA PHE A 114 -29.86 -17.97 9.36
C PHE A 114 -28.54 -18.72 9.25
N ALA A 115 -28.29 -19.70 10.13
CA ALA A 115 -27.08 -20.52 10.11
C ALA A 115 -26.96 -21.33 8.82
N PHE A 116 -28.07 -21.91 8.34
CA PHE A 116 -28.11 -22.64 7.07
C PHE A 116 -27.79 -21.72 5.89
N ALA A 117 -28.42 -20.54 5.82
CA ALA A 117 -28.14 -19.56 4.77
C ALA A 117 -26.69 -19.06 4.82
N LEU A 118 -26.16 -18.75 6.01
CA LEU A 118 -24.78 -18.29 6.20
C LEU A 118 -23.78 -19.38 5.79
N TRP A 119 -24.03 -20.63 6.17
CA TRP A 119 -23.18 -21.76 5.79
C TRP A 119 -23.26 -22.07 4.29
N GLY A 120 -24.44 -21.95 3.68
CA GLY A 120 -24.61 -22.05 2.23
C GLY A 120 -23.76 -21.02 1.48
N ALA A 121 -23.55 -19.83 2.06
CA ALA A 121 -22.70 -18.78 1.52
C ALA A 121 -21.20 -18.92 1.87
N ARG A 122 -20.76 -19.97 2.57
CA ARG A 122 -19.38 -20.09 3.11
C ARG A 122 -18.25 -19.96 2.07
N HIS A 123 -18.47 -20.44 0.85
CA HIS A 123 -17.50 -20.37 -0.24
C HIS A 123 -17.22 -18.92 -0.70
N ARG A 124 -18.11 -17.98 -0.36
CA ARG A 124 -17.97 -16.55 -0.68
C ARG A 124 -16.99 -15.83 0.27
N PHE A 125 -16.58 -16.47 1.37
CA PHE A 125 -15.69 -15.91 2.37
C PHE A 125 -14.24 -16.36 2.10
N GLY A 126 -13.58 -15.65 1.19
CA GLY A 126 -12.23 -16.01 0.73
C GLY A 126 -11.07 -15.51 1.59
N ALA A 127 -11.30 -14.55 2.51
CA ALA A 127 -10.23 -13.98 3.33
C ALA A 127 -9.93 -14.89 4.53
N LEU A 128 -8.79 -15.58 4.44
CA LEU A 128 -8.36 -16.59 5.38
C LEU A 128 -7.89 -15.96 6.71
N PRO A 129 -8.01 -16.68 7.83
CA PRO A 129 -7.42 -16.29 9.10
C PRO A 129 -5.90 -16.30 8.99
N ASP A 130 -5.24 -15.24 9.42
CA ASP A 130 -3.79 -15.19 9.45
C ASP A 130 -3.25 -15.74 10.78
N PRO A 131 -2.32 -16.72 10.78
CA PRO A 131 -1.79 -17.31 12.01
C PRO A 131 -1.11 -16.31 12.94
N ALA A 132 -0.48 -15.26 12.42
CA ALA A 132 0.14 -14.24 13.24
C ALA A 132 -0.93 -13.41 13.98
N ARG A 133 -2.03 -13.08 13.30
CA ARG A 133 -3.18 -12.39 13.93
C ARG A 133 -3.83 -13.25 15.01
N LEU A 134 -4.02 -14.54 14.76
CA LEU A 134 -4.55 -15.46 15.77
C LEU A 134 -3.62 -15.57 16.99
N ARG A 135 -2.31 -15.64 16.77
CA ARG A 135 -1.31 -15.66 17.85
C ARG A 135 -1.33 -14.36 18.66
N THR A 136 -1.37 -13.21 17.99
CA THR A 136 -1.49 -11.91 18.68
C THR A 136 -2.78 -11.82 19.48
N ALA A 137 -3.91 -12.26 18.91
CA ALA A 137 -5.19 -12.28 19.62
C ALA A 137 -5.16 -13.20 20.85
N PHE A 138 -4.51 -14.36 20.75
CA PHE A 138 -4.34 -15.27 21.88
C PHE A 138 -3.50 -14.66 23.01
N HIS A 139 -2.35 -14.04 22.69
CA HIS A 139 -1.51 -13.37 23.69
C HIS A 139 -2.22 -12.17 24.30
N LEU A 140 -2.94 -11.39 23.50
CA LEU A 140 -3.72 -10.25 23.97
C LEU A 140 -4.84 -10.71 24.92
N PHE A 141 -5.59 -11.74 24.55
CA PHE A 141 -6.62 -12.34 25.40
C PHE A 141 -6.02 -12.84 26.71
N THR A 142 -4.95 -13.63 26.64
CA THR A 142 -4.30 -14.20 27.83
C THR A 142 -3.76 -13.10 28.75
N GLY A 143 -3.07 -12.10 28.19
CA GLY A 143 -2.55 -10.97 28.96
C GLY A 143 -3.65 -10.16 29.64
N LEU A 144 -4.75 -9.87 28.93
CA LEU A 144 -5.88 -9.13 29.48
C LEU A 144 -6.66 -9.93 30.54
N VAL A 145 -6.78 -11.25 30.37
CA VAL A 145 -7.34 -12.14 31.40
C VAL A 145 -6.45 -12.12 32.65
N VAL A 146 -5.13 -12.22 32.51
CA VAL A 146 -4.21 -12.12 33.66
C VAL A 146 -4.35 -10.76 34.35
N VAL A 147 -4.40 -9.66 33.60
CA VAL A 147 -4.63 -8.32 34.16
C VAL A 147 -5.97 -8.25 34.90
N ALA A 148 -7.03 -8.80 34.32
CA ALA A 148 -8.35 -8.85 34.96
C ALA A 148 -8.33 -9.66 36.26
N PHE A 149 -7.62 -10.79 36.30
CA PHE A 149 -7.45 -11.58 37.51
C PHE A 149 -6.60 -10.88 38.57
N VAL A 150 -5.50 -10.22 38.20
CA VAL A 150 -4.61 -9.54 39.14
C VAL A 150 -5.26 -8.26 39.68
N VAL A 151 -5.70 -7.38 38.79
CA VAL A 151 -6.29 -6.07 39.15
C VAL A 151 -7.69 -6.26 39.71
N GLY A 152 -8.53 -7.04 39.02
CA GLY A 152 -9.87 -7.35 39.48
C GLY A 152 -9.85 -8.18 40.76
N GLY A 153 -9.08 -9.26 40.78
CA GLY A 153 -9.00 -10.11 41.96
C GLY A 153 -8.38 -9.41 43.16
N GLY A 154 -7.31 -8.64 42.95
CA GLY A 154 -6.71 -7.79 43.99
C GLY A 154 -7.68 -6.71 44.49
N GLY A 155 -8.42 -6.06 43.59
CA GLY A 155 -9.44 -5.07 43.93
C GLY A 155 -10.58 -5.65 44.77
N LEU A 156 -11.08 -6.84 44.42
CA LEU A 156 -12.09 -7.57 45.21
C LEU A 156 -11.55 -8.00 46.57
N PHE A 157 -10.30 -8.46 46.62
CA PHE A 157 -9.65 -8.84 47.87
C PHE A 157 -9.47 -7.66 48.82
N LEU A 158 -9.03 -6.49 48.32
CA LEU A 158 -8.92 -5.26 49.13
C LEU A 158 -10.28 -4.78 49.63
N GLN A 159 -11.36 -5.04 48.87
CA GLN A 159 -12.72 -4.67 49.22
C GLN A 159 -13.49 -5.78 49.95
N ARG A 160 -12.84 -6.88 50.35
CA ARG A 160 -13.49 -8.06 50.92
C ARG A 160 -14.38 -7.79 52.14
N GLY A 161 -14.08 -6.75 52.92
CA GLY A 161 -14.88 -6.34 54.08
C GLY A 161 -16.18 -5.59 53.73
N ARG A 162 -16.43 -5.30 52.44
CA ARG A 162 -17.64 -4.62 51.92
C ARG A 162 -18.52 -5.54 51.06
N LEU A 163 -18.14 -6.81 50.94
CA LEU A 163 -18.89 -7.81 50.19
C LEU A 163 -20.03 -8.36 51.06
N SER A 164 -21.15 -8.67 50.43
CA SER A 164 -22.30 -9.32 51.09
C SER A 164 -21.99 -10.73 51.58
N GLU A 165 -21.00 -11.40 50.99
CA GLU A 165 -20.58 -12.76 51.32
C GLU A 165 -19.04 -12.85 51.44
N SER A 166 -18.57 -13.88 52.15
CA SER A 166 -17.13 -14.16 52.29
C SER A 166 -16.51 -14.58 50.96
N LEU A 167 -15.40 -13.94 50.57
CA LEU A 167 -14.73 -14.19 49.30
C LEU A 167 -14.02 -15.56 49.29
N THR A 168 -14.62 -16.55 48.63
CA THR A 168 -13.99 -17.85 48.34
C THR A 168 -13.24 -17.81 46.99
N PRO A 169 -12.25 -18.68 46.72
CA PRO A 169 -11.57 -18.72 45.41
C PRO A 169 -12.53 -18.97 44.24
N ALA A 170 -13.54 -19.84 44.43
CA ALA A 170 -14.56 -20.10 43.42
C ALA A 170 -15.51 -18.90 43.23
N GLY A 171 -15.89 -18.24 44.33
CA GLY A 171 -16.70 -17.02 44.29
C GLY A 171 -15.98 -15.86 43.61
N LEU A 172 -14.67 -15.71 43.84
CA LEU A 172 -13.83 -14.73 43.16
C LEU A 172 -13.81 -14.94 41.64
N GLY A 173 -13.62 -16.18 41.20
CA GLY A 173 -13.63 -16.51 39.77
C GLY A 173 -14.98 -16.20 39.11
N ARG A 174 -16.09 -16.52 39.78
CA ARG A 174 -17.45 -16.24 39.31
C ARG A 174 -17.72 -14.73 39.22
N GLU A 175 -17.40 -13.98 40.28
CA GLU A 175 -17.60 -12.53 40.33
C GLU A 175 -16.77 -11.80 39.25
N LEU A 176 -15.54 -12.23 39.02
CA LEU A 176 -14.71 -11.70 37.92
C LEU A 176 -15.31 -12.02 36.56
N PHE A 177 -15.77 -13.26 36.35
CA PHE A 177 -16.41 -13.66 35.10
C PHE A 177 -17.68 -12.84 34.84
N ASP A 178 -18.56 -12.72 35.83
CA ASP A 178 -19.82 -11.98 35.72
C ASP A 178 -19.54 -10.48 35.49
N GLY A 179 -18.61 -9.89 36.25
CA GLY A 179 -18.19 -8.51 36.09
C GLY A 179 -17.59 -8.21 34.71
N LEU A 180 -16.71 -9.07 34.19
CA LEU A 180 -16.10 -8.94 32.85
C LEU A 180 -17.11 -9.15 31.72
N THR A 181 -18.08 -10.03 31.94
CA THR A 181 -19.15 -10.30 30.96
C THR A 181 -20.34 -9.37 31.12
N ALA A 182 -20.29 -8.37 32.02
CA ALA A 182 -21.38 -7.42 32.29
C ALA A 182 -22.69 -8.08 32.75
N ASN A 183 -22.58 -9.27 33.35
CA ASN A 183 -23.68 -9.96 34.03
C ASN A 183 -23.76 -9.50 35.49
N PRO A 184 -24.96 -9.48 36.09
CA PRO A 184 -25.10 -9.22 37.52
C PRO A 184 -24.44 -10.38 38.30
N GLY A 185 -23.35 -10.08 39.01
CA GLY A 185 -22.68 -11.04 39.88
C GLY A 185 -23.51 -11.38 41.11
N PRO A 186 -23.25 -12.52 41.77
CA PRO A 186 -23.95 -12.92 42.99
C PRO A 186 -23.66 -12.00 44.19
N MET A 187 -22.55 -11.26 44.20
CA MET A 187 -22.15 -10.44 45.34
C MET A 187 -22.53 -8.97 45.14
N THR A 188 -23.23 -8.38 46.12
CA THR A 188 -23.48 -6.94 46.13
C THR A 188 -22.38 -6.25 46.93
N LEU A 189 -21.62 -5.37 46.27
CA LEU A 189 -20.71 -4.44 46.96
C LEU A 189 -21.52 -3.33 47.65
N GLN A 190 -21.37 -3.17 48.96
CA GLN A 190 -21.97 -2.03 49.67
C GLN A 190 -21.30 -0.71 49.25
N GLY A 191 -22.07 0.18 48.61
CA GLY A 191 -21.64 1.51 48.15
C GLY A 191 -21.56 1.68 46.62
N ARG A 192 -21.26 2.89 46.11
CA ARG A 192 -21.02 3.15 44.68
C ARG A 192 -19.64 2.62 44.27
N SER A 193 -19.55 1.34 43.89
CA SER A 193 -18.28 0.77 43.42
C SER A 193 -18.13 0.94 41.90
N TRP A 194 -17.39 1.98 41.49
CA TRP A 194 -16.86 2.15 40.12
C TRP A 194 -16.11 0.89 39.61
N PHE A 195 -15.72 0.01 40.53
CA PHE A 195 -15.01 -1.22 40.30
C PHE A 195 -15.75 -2.22 39.39
N ILE A 196 -17.06 -2.46 39.60
CA ILE A 196 -17.84 -3.37 38.75
C ILE A 196 -17.92 -2.80 37.31
N HIS A 197 -18.17 -1.50 37.18
CA HIS A 197 -18.14 -0.81 35.88
C HIS A 197 -16.77 -0.89 35.22
N GLY A 198 -15.68 -0.83 35.99
CA GLY A 198 -14.31 -1.01 35.53
C GLY A 198 -14.05 -2.41 34.96
N LEU A 199 -14.54 -3.47 35.62
CA LEU A 199 -14.46 -4.84 35.11
C LEU A 199 -15.26 -5.01 33.83
N THR A 200 -16.48 -4.48 33.80
CA THR A 200 -17.33 -4.50 32.59
C THR A 200 -16.65 -3.81 31.40
N LEU A 201 -16.05 -2.64 31.63
CA LEU A 201 -15.30 -1.92 30.60
C LEU A 201 -14.07 -2.72 30.14
N LEU A 202 -13.33 -3.32 31.08
CA LEU A 202 -12.15 -4.14 30.77
C LEU A 202 -12.51 -5.37 29.92
N GLY A 203 -13.56 -6.10 30.30
CA GLY A 203 -14.03 -7.27 29.54
C GLY A 203 -14.51 -6.88 28.14
N GLY A 204 -15.22 -5.75 28.04
CA GLY A 204 -15.59 -5.13 26.77
C GLY A 204 -14.41 -4.79 25.87
N ILE A 205 -13.44 -4.03 26.38
CA ILE A 205 -12.22 -3.67 25.66
C ILE A 205 -11.48 -4.93 25.21
N THR A 206 -11.41 -5.96 26.07
CA THR A 206 -10.77 -7.24 25.77
C THR A 206 -11.45 -7.93 24.60
N LEU A 207 -12.78 -8.08 24.66
CA LEU A 207 -13.57 -8.68 23.58
C LEU A 207 -13.35 -7.93 22.26
N LEU A 208 -13.45 -6.60 22.29
CA LEU A 208 -13.33 -5.76 21.09
C LEU A 208 -11.91 -5.79 20.52
N ALA A 209 -10.88 -5.77 21.35
CA ALA A 209 -9.50 -5.79 20.91
C ALA A 209 -9.12 -7.16 20.31
N VAL A 210 -9.58 -8.26 20.92
CA VAL A 210 -9.42 -9.62 20.38
C VAL A 210 -10.15 -9.75 19.04
N LEU A 211 -11.41 -9.30 18.97
CA LEU A 211 -12.21 -9.37 17.76
C LEU A 211 -11.61 -8.50 16.65
N ALA A 212 -11.16 -7.29 16.96
CA ALA A 212 -10.47 -6.41 16.01
C ALA A 212 -9.18 -7.05 15.48
N CYS A 213 -8.45 -7.79 16.32
CA CYS A 213 -7.22 -8.49 15.93
C CYS A 213 -7.50 -9.68 15.00
N VAL A 214 -8.45 -10.54 15.37
CA VAL A 214 -8.83 -11.73 14.59
C VAL A 214 -9.50 -11.35 13.26
N LEU A 215 -10.25 -10.24 13.24
CA LEU A 215 -10.87 -9.69 12.05
C LEU A 215 -9.96 -8.69 11.30
N ALA A 216 -8.70 -8.50 11.71
CA ALA A 216 -7.77 -7.65 10.97
C ALA A 216 -7.33 -8.33 9.66
N SER A 217 -6.93 -7.54 8.67
CA SER A 217 -6.25 -8.08 7.48
C SER A 217 -4.90 -8.69 7.87
N ALA A 218 -4.44 -9.65 7.06
CA ALA A 218 -3.11 -10.22 7.23
C ALA A 218 -2.05 -9.11 7.28
N PRO A 219 -1.01 -9.25 8.11
CA PRO A 219 0.08 -8.28 8.16
C PRO A 219 0.76 -8.16 6.79
N ALA A 220 1.48 -7.06 6.58
CA ALA A 220 2.29 -6.88 5.39
C ALA A 220 3.31 -8.02 5.27
N PRO A 221 3.56 -8.56 4.07
CA PRO A 221 4.61 -9.53 3.86
C PRO A 221 5.98 -8.88 4.08
N ALA A 222 7.00 -9.71 4.33
CA ALA A 222 8.38 -9.25 4.24
C ALA A 222 8.68 -8.80 2.80
N PRO A 223 9.57 -7.80 2.60
CA PRO A 223 9.99 -7.43 1.26
C PRO A 223 10.61 -8.60 0.50
N GLY A 224 10.60 -8.51 -0.84
CA GLY A 224 11.13 -9.54 -1.71
C GLY A 224 12.59 -9.88 -1.41
N THR A 225 12.99 -11.10 -1.72
CA THR A 225 14.38 -11.54 -1.65
C THR A 225 15.22 -10.93 -2.79
N GLU A 226 16.55 -11.01 -2.68
CA GLU A 226 17.43 -10.56 -3.76
C GLU A 226 17.26 -11.40 -5.04
N ALA A 227 17.00 -12.70 -4.90
CA ALA A 227 16.71 -13.58 -6.04
C ALA A 227 15.41 -13.18 -6.76
N GLU A 228 14.38 -12.80 -6.02
CA GLU A 228 13.14 -12.28 -6.61
C GLU A 228 13.34 -10.93 -7.30
N ARG A 229 14.10 -10.01 -6.68
CA ARG A 229 14.46 -8.73 -7.30
C ARG A 229 15.25 -8.90 -8.59
N GLU A 230 16.20 -9.83 -8.63
CA GLU A 230 16.97 -10.15 -9.82
C GLU A 230 16.08 -10.73 -10.93
N ARG A 231 15.07 -11.52 -10.58
CA ARG A 231 14.05 -11.95 -11.55
C ARG A 231 13.19 -10.78 -12.04
N VAL A 232 12.78 -9.88 -11.16
CA VAL A 232 12.04 -8.65 -11.50
C VAL A 232 12.86 -7.76 -12.43
N ARG A 233 14.17 -7.61 -12.19
CA ARG A 233 15.10 -6.87 -13.06
C ARG A 233 15.05 -7.36 -14.51
N ARG A 234 15.09 -8.68 -14.72
CA ARG A 234 14.93 -9.28 -16.06
C ARG A 234 13.56 -9.02 -16.68
N LEU A 235 12.50 -8.99 -15.88
CA LEU A 235 11.15 -8.67 -16.37
C LEU A 235 11.02 -7.19 -16.74
N VAL A 236 11.60 -6.27 -15.96
CA VAL A 236 11.63 -4.83 -16.28
C VAL A 236 12.35 -4.57 -17.62
N GLN A 237 13.38 -5.36 -17.93
CA GLN A 237 14.10 -5.32 -19.21
C GLN A 237 13.33 -5.98 -20.38
N HIS A 238 12.18 -6.60 -20.13
CA HIS A 238 11.35 -7.14 -21.20
C HIS A 238 10.80 -6.01 -22.09
N PRO A 239 10.79 -6.15 -23.44
CA PRO A 239 10.32 -5.09 -24.35
C PRO A 239 8.91 -4.57 -24.06
N ASP A 240 8.02 -5.46 -23.60
CA ASP A 240 6.61 -5.13 -23.30
C ASP A 240 6.42 -4.46 -21.92
N SER A 241 7.50 -4.21 -21.17
CA SER A 241 7.42 -3.59 -19.86
C SER A 241 7.17 -2.09 -19.95
N ASP A 242 6.31 -1.61 -19.05
CA ASP A 242 5.95 -0.20 -18.92
C ASP A 242 7.12 0.66 -18.41
N THR A 243 7.14 1.94 -18.76
CA THR A 243 8.19 2.90 -18.36
C THR A 243 8.25 3.15 -16.86
N LEU A 244 7.19 2.84 -16.11
CA LEU A 244 7.18 2.89 -14.65
C LEU A 244 7.60 1.56 -13.97
N ALA A 245 7.84 0.49 -14.74
CA ALA A 245 8.24 -0.81 -14.21
C ALA A 245 9.51 -0.80 -13.34
N PRO A 246 10.54 0.05 -13.58
CA PRO A 246 11.71 0.11 -12.70
C PRO A 246 11.38 0.35 -11.23
N PHE A 247 10.32 1.09 -10.90
CA PHE A 247 9.93 1.37 -9.51
C PHE A 247 9.53 0.12 -8.72
N ALA A 248 9.31 -1.02 -9.40
CA ALA A 248 9.17 -2.32 -8.74
C ALA A 248 10.48 -2.81 -8.10
N LEU A 249 11.65 -2.32 -8.53
CA LEU A 249 12.96 -2.76 -8.03
C LEU A 249 13.32 -2.26 -6.63
N ARG A 250 12.52 -1.35 -6.05
CA ARG A 250 12.74 -0.87 -4.67
C ARG A 250 12.82 -2.03 -3.68
N HIS A 251 13.68 -1.90 -2.67
CA HIS A 251 13.87 -2.95 -1.67
C HIS A 251 12.69 -3.14 -0.71
N ASP A 252 11.75 -2.20 -0.65
CA ASP A 252 10.54 -2.29 0.20
C ASP A 252 9.34 -2.96 -0.50
N LYS A 253 9.51 -3.40 -1.76
CA LYS A 253 8.45 -4.05 -2.55
C LYS A 253 8.44 -5.55 -2.31
N SER A 254 7.23 -6.11 -2.36
CA SER A 254 6.97 -7.54 -2.51
C SER A 254 6.44 -7.81 -3.91
N TYR A 255 6.51 -9.06 -4.35
CA TYR A 255 6.19 -9.43 -5.72
C TYR A 255 5.11 -10.49 -5.80
N VAL A 256 4.28 -10.40 -6.83
CA VAL A 256 3.46 -11.51 -7.32
C VAL A 256 3.88 -11.79 -8.74
N PHE A 257 4.14 -13.06 -9.06
CA PHE A 257 4.46 -13.49 -10.41
C PHE A 257 3.24 -14.17 -11.03
N SER A 258 3.12 -14.01 -12.35
CA SER A 258 2.29 -14.89 -13.19
C SER A 258 2.64 -16.37 -12.96
N PRO A 259 1.71 -17.32 -13.18
CA PRO A 259 1.97 -18.75 -12.99
C PRO A 259 3.13 -19.29 -13.83
N ASP A 260 3.28 -18.80 -15.06
CA ASP A 260 4.40 -19.14 -15.96
C ASP A 260 5.67 -18.34 -15.67
N GLY A 261 5.54 -17.29 -14.86
CA GLY A 261 6.66 -16.51 -14.40
C GLY A 261 7.20 -15.46 -15.34
N ARG A 262 6.50 -15.17 -16.45
CA ARG A 262 6.93 -14.25 -17.51
C ARG A 262 6.47 -12.82 -17.31
N ALA A 263 5.60 -12.57 -16.33
CA ALA A 263 5.18 -11.27 -15.87
C ALA A 263 5.08 -11.19 -14.33
N ALA A 264 5.14 -9.99 -13.77
CA ALA A 264 5.03 -9.75 -12.34
C ALA A 264 4.38 -8.41 -12.00
N LEU A 265 4.03 -8.26 -10.72
CA LEU A 265 3.53 -7.04 -10.10
C LEU A 265 4.32 -6.75 -8.82
N GLY A 266 4.84 -5.53 -8.72
CA GLY A 266 5.48 -5.01 -7.50
C GLY A 266 4.47 -4.27 -6.63
N TYR A 267 4.31 -4.71 -5.39
CA TYR A 267 3.34 -4.14 -4.45
C TYR A 267 3.91 -3.95 -3.04
N ARG A 268 3.23 -3.13 -2.23
CA ARG A 268 3.46 -3.01 -0.79
C ARG A 268 2.12 -3.03 -0.07
N VAL A 269 2.10 -3.42 1.20
CA VAL A 269 0.87 -3.46 2.01
C VAL A 269 0.97 -2.49 3.17
N PHE A 270 -0.02 -1.62 3.32
CA PHE A 270 -0.15 -0.72 4.47
C PHE A 270 -1.62 -0.53 4.83
N LEU A 271 -1.96 -0.51 6.12
CA LEU A 271 -3.35 -0.40 6.62
C LEU A 271 -4.35 -1.39 5.98
N GLY A 272 -3.87 -2.58 5.62
CA GLY A 272 -4.69 -3.61 4.95
C GLY A 272 -5.02 -3.28 3.49
N THR A 273 -4.34 -2.31 2.89
CA THR A 273 -4.41 -1.95 1.48
C THR A 273 -3.13 -2.42 0.78
N ALA A 274 -3.27 -3.25 -0.25
CA ALA A 274 -2.18 -3.71 -1.10
C ALA A 274 -2.08 -2.78 -2.31
N VAL A 275 -1.02 -1.99 -2.36
CA VAL A 275 -0.80 -0.94 -3.34
C VAL A 275 0.23 -1.43 -4.35
N VAL A 276 -0.16 -1.49 -5.62
CA VAL A 276 0.75 -1.66 -6.76
C VAL A 276 1.21 -0.28 -7.22
N GLY A 277 2.49 -0.13 -7.55
CA GLY A 277 2.99 1.07 -8.25
C GLY A 277 3.25 0.74 -9.72
N GLY A 278 2.54 1.39 -10.62
CA GLY A 278 2.52 1.09 -12.06
C GLY A 278 1.60 -0.08 -12.42
N ASP A 279 1.88 -0.72 -13.55
CA ASP A 279 1.13 -1.83 -14.12
C ASP A 279 1.89 -3.17 -13.99
N PRO A 280 1.27 -4.33 -14.33
CA PRO A 280 2.03 -5.56 -14.50
C PRO A 280 3.09 -5.38 -15.59
N PHE A 281 4.26 -5.96 -15.39
CA PHE A 281 5.41 -5.83 -16.30
C PHE A 281 6.00 -7.21 -16.64
N GLY A 282 6.75 -7.30 -17.74
CA GLY A 282 7.13 -8.57 -18.38
C GLY A 282 6.32 -8.81 -19.67
N ALA A 283 6.25 -10.06 -20.12
CA ALA A 283 5.58 -10.43 -21.37
C ALA A 283 4.09 -10.07 -21.38
N ALA A 284 3.62 -9.37 -22.42
CA ALA A 284 2.27 -8.82 -22.49
C ALA A 284 1.18 -9.88 -22.29
N ASP A 285 1.37 -11.07 -22.85
CA ASP A 285 0.44 -12.20 -22.76
C ASP A 285 0.35 -12.84 -21.35
N ALA A 286 1.29 -12.54 -20.46
CA ALA A 286 1.32 -13.03 -19.08
C ALA A 286 0.91 -11.96 -18.04
N GLN A 287 0.76 -10.69 -18.46
CA GLN A 287 0.48 -9.57 -17.55
C GLN A 287 -0.89 -9.70 -16.85
N GLU A 288 -1.93 -10.12 -17.57
CA GLU A 288 -3.26 -10.36 -17.00
C GLU A 288 -3.23 -11.48 -15.94
N ALA A 289 -2.54 -12.59 -16.22
CA ALA A 289 -2.38 -13.69 -15.26
C ALA A 289 -1.64 -13.26 -13.97
N ALA A 290 -0.71 -12.29 -14.06
CA ALA A 290 -0.09 -11.70 -12.88
C ALA A 290 -1.08 -10.84 -12.07
N ALA A 291 -1.93 -10.05 -12.75
CA ALA A 291 -3.00 -9.28 -12.12
C ALA A 291 -4.02 -10.18 -11.40
N GLU A 292 -4.46 -11.26 -12.03
CA GLU A 292 -5.33 -12.25 -11.41
C GLU A 292 -4.72 -12.89 -10.16
N ALA A 293 -3.44 -13.28 -10.23
CA ALA A 293 -2.71 -13.84 -9.10
C ALA A 293 -2.62 -12.84 -7.94
N PHE A 294 -2.39 -11.56 -8.23
CA PHE A 294 -2.36 -10.48 -7.23
C PHE A 294 -3.72 -10.28 -6.57
N LEU A 295 -4.80 -10.24 -7.35
CA LEU A 295 -6.16 -10.09 -6.81
C LEU A 295 -6.57 -11.31 -5.98
N ALA A 296 -6.23 -12.52 -6.42
CA ALA A 296 -6.43 -13.74 -5.64
C ALA A 296 -5.66 -13.71 -4.32
N LEU A 297 -4.42 -13.22 -4.32
CA LEU A 297 -3.64 -13.01 -3.10
C LEU A 297 -4.33 -12.00 -2.16
N CYS A 298 -4.78 -10.86 -2.68
CA CYS A 298 -5.49 -9.84 -1.91
C CYS A 298 -6.76 -10.41 -1.27
N ARG A 299 -7.57 -11.17 -2.03
CA ARG A 299 -8.75 -11.87 -1.50
C ARG A 299 -8.38 -12.80 -0.35
N ARG A 300 -7.37 -13.67 -0.52
CA ARG A 300 -6.93 -14.62 0.53
C ARG A 300 -6.43 -13.92 1.78
N ARG A 301 -5.73 -12.79 1.64
CA ARG A 301 -5.14 -12.03 2.76
C ARG A 301 -6.07 -10.99 3.37
N GLY A 302 -7.26 -10.82 2.79
CA GLY A 302 -8.21 -9.77 3.17
C GLY A 302 -7.66 -8.35 2.94
N TRP A 303 -6.81 -8.18 1.92
CA TRP A 303 -6.28 -6.87 1.53
C TRP A 303 -7.20 -6.19 0.52
N ARG A 304 -7.22 -4.85 0.55
CA ARG A 304 -7.87 -4.02 -0.47
C ARG A 304 -6.87 -3.79 -1.61
N PRO A 305 -7.10 -4.33 -2.81
CA PRO A 305 -6.21 -4.07 -3.94
C PRO A 305 -6.37 -2.63 -4.43
N THR A 306 -5.26 -1.99 -4.76
CA THR A 306 -5.23 -0.70 -5.46
C THR A 306 -4.02 -0.65 -6.38
N VAL A 307 -4.16 0.08 -7.48
CA VAL A 307 -3.06 0.32 -8.43
C VAL A 307 -2.86 1.82 -8.54
N LEU A 308 -1.65 2.30 -8.34
CA LEU A 308 -1.27 3.71 -8.52
C LEU A 308 -0.50 3.84 -9.82
N GLY A 309 -1.01 4.65 -10.75
CA GLY A 309 -0.32 4.90 -12.03
C GLY A 309 -0.65 3.86 -13.10
N ALA A 310 -1.86 3.30 -13.10
CA ALA A 310 -2.30 2.39 -14.15
C ALA A 310 -2.50 3.13 -15.48
N ARG A 311 -1.92 2.62 -16.57
CA ARG A 311 -2.14 3.12 -17.93
C ARG A 311 -3.59 2.95 -18.35
N GLU A 312 -4.07 3.92 -19.13
CA GLU A 312 -5.46 3.92 -19.60
C GLU A 312 -5.82 2.67 -20.42
N GLU A 313 -4.84 2.13 -21.13
CA GLU A 313 -4.99 0.93 -21.98
C GLU A 313 -5.30 -0.35 -21.19
N LEU A 314 -4.86 -0.45 -19.93
CA LEU A 314 -5.12 -1.63 -19.08
C LEU A 314 -6.38 -1.49 -18.23
N LEU A 315 -7.06 -0.33 -18.27
CA LEU A 315 -8.30 -0.12 -17.52
C LEU A 315 -9.41 -1.12 -17.85
N PRO A 316 -9.63 -1.56 -19.11
CA PRO A 316 -10.62 -2.58 -19.43
C PRO A 316 -10.37 -3.88 -18.65
N MET A 317 -9.14 -4.41 -18.67
CA MET A 317 -8.75 -5.61 -17.91
C MET A 317 -9.00 -5.44 -16.41
N TRP A 318 -8.60 -4.31 -15.84
CA TRP A 318 -8.83 -4.05 -14.41
C TRP A 318 -10.32 -3.92 -14.06
N ARG A 319 -11.15 -3.38 -14.97
CA ARG A 319 -12.61 -3.26 -14.81
C ARG A 319 -13.31 -4.60 -14.87
N GLU A 320 -12.87 -5.51 -15.72
CA GLU A 320 -13.36 -6.90 -15.76
C GLU A 320 -13.14 -7.60 -14.42
N HIS A 321 -12.07 -7.26 -13.72
CA HIS A 321 -11.79 -7.70 -12.35
C HIS A 321 -12.41 -6.84 -11.22
N GLY A 322 -13.29 -5.89 -11.55
CA GLY A 322 -14.05 -5.11 -10.57
C GLY A 322 -13.31 -3.94 -9.92
N LEU A 323 -12.24 -3.44 -10.55
CA LEU A 323 -11.60 -2.18 -10.17
C LEU A 323 -12.11 -1.02 -11.04
N HIS A 324 -12.26 0.13 -10.43
CA HIS A 324 -12.64 1.38 -11.07
C HIS A 324 -11.48 2.37 -11.03
N GLY A 325 -11.27 3.10 -12.12
CA GLY A 325 -10.19 4.08 -12.24
C GLY A 325 -10.68 5.51 -12.12
N ILE A 326 -9.89 6.34 -11.43
CA ILE A 326 -9.95 7.81 -11.52
C ILE A 326 -8.62 8.27 -12.11
N GLY A 327 -8.68 9.12 -13.14
CA GLY A 327 -7.49 9.75 -13.70
C GLY A 327 -6.83 10.66 -12.66
N ILE A 328 -5.54 10.41 -12.38
CA ILE A 328 -4.78 11.16 -11.38
C ILE A 328 -3.71 12.04 -12.00
N GLY A 329 -3.44 11.93 -13.29
CA GLY A 329 -2.42 12.70 -13.98
C GLY A 329 -1.94 11.99 -15.22
N ASP A 330 -0.77 12.42 -15.68
CA ASP A 330 -0.15 11.89 -16.87
C ASP A 330 1.33 11.64 -16.61
N GLU A 331 1.84 10.55 -17.16
CA GLU A 331 3.27 10.37 -17.30
C GLU A 331 3.79 11.25 -18.45
N VAL A 332 4.97 11.83 -18.22
CA VAL A 332 5.61 12.76 -19.15
C VAL A 332 6.58 11.99 -20.03
N MET A 333 6.24 11.82 -21.31
CA MET A 333 7.04 11.06 -22.27
C MET A 333 7.72 11.98 -23.27
N VAL A 334 9.03 11.85 -23.46
CA VAL A 334 9.79 12.58 -24.48
C VAL A 334 10.20 11.62 -25.59
N ASP A 335 9.66 11.86 -26.79
CA ASP A 335 10.12 11.23 -28.02
C ASP A 335 11.51 11.77 -28.37
N VAL A 336 12.50 10.88 -28.33
CA VAL A 336 13.92 11.22 -28.56
C VAL A 336 14.16 11.63 -30.02
N ALA A 337 13.51 10.97 -30.98
CA ALA A 337 13.71 11.24 -32.40
C ALA A 337 13.05 12.56 -32.82
N GLY A 338 11.87 12.85 -32.27
CA GLY A 338 11.13 14.09 -32.55
C GLY A 338 11.62 15.33 -31.80
N PHE A 339 12.50 15.18 -30.80
CA PHE A 339 12.92 16.29 -29.96
C PHE A 339 13.81 17.29 -30.70
N SER A 340 13.50 18.59 -30.60
CA SER A 340 14.30 19.65 -31.19
C SER A 340 14.29 20.94 -30.36
N LEU A 341 15.46 21.55 -30.21
CA LEU A 341 15.64 22.87 -29.57
C LEU A 341 15.25 24.04 -30.48
N GLN A 342 14.79 23.77 -31.70
CA GLN A 342 14.34 24.79 -32.64
C GLN A 342 12.89 25.23 -32.37
N GLY A 343 12.57 26.46 -32.75
CA GLY A 343 11.22 27.02 -32.59
C GLY A 343 10.99 27.89 -31.35
N ARG A 344 9.83 28.55 -31.34
CA ARG A 344 9.46 29.56 -30.34
C ARG A 344 9.03 28.96 -29.00
N SER A 345 8.34 27.83 -29.03
CA SER A 345 7.79 27.15 -27.84
C SER A 345 8.86 26.62 -26.89
N ILE A 346 10.01 26.15 -27.40
CA ILE A 346 11.13 25.62 -26.60
C ILE A 346 12.21 26.66 -26.25
N ARG A 347 11.92 27.97 -26.47
CA ARG A 347 12.86 29.07 -26.22
C ARG A 347 13.44 29.06 -24.80
N ASN A 348 12.61 28.73 -23.81
CA ASN A 348 13.02 28.74 -22.40
C ASN A 348 14.09 27.67 -22.12
N VAL A 349 13.92 26.46 -22.65
CA VAL A 349 14.92 25.37 -22.54
C VAL A 349 16.20 25.76 -23.27
N ARG A 350 16.09 26.28 -24.49
CA ARG A 350 17.26 26.74 -25.26
C ARG A 350 18.05 27.84 -24.55
N GLN A 351 17.37 28.76 -23.87
CA GLN A 351 18.02 29.80 -23.07
C GLN A 351 18.70 29.22 -21.82
N ALA A 352 18.09 28.25 -21.16
CA ALA A 352 18.69 27.54 -20.03
C ALA A 352 19.99 26.83 -20.47
N VAL A 353 19.95 26.07 -21.56
CA VAL A 353 21.12 25.38 -22.14
C VAL A 353 22.23 26.36 -22.54
N ARG A 354 21.89 27.50 -23.14
CA ARG A 354 22.89 28.54 -23.49
C ARG A 354 23.51 29.16 -22.23
N ARG A 355 22.73 29.36 -21.17
CA ARG A 355 23.22 29.92 -19.91
C ARG A 355 24.21 28.98 -19.24
N THR A 356 23.90 27.69 -19.17
CA THR A 356 24.80 26.69 -18.55
C THR A 356 26.09 26.55 -19.36
N HIS A 357 26.03 26.58 -20.70
CA HIS A 357 27.23 26.64 -21.54
C HIS A 357 28.09 27.88 -21.25
N LYS A 358 27.47 29.06 -21.14
CA LYS A 358 28.20 30.30 -20.82
C LYS A 358 28.84 30.26 -19.44
N ALA A 359 28.23 29.53 -18.50
CA ALA A 359 28.78 29.29 -17.17
C ALA A 359 29.85 28.18 -17.14
N GLY A 360 30.23 27.61 -18.28
CA GLY A 360 31.26 26.58 -18.38
C GLY A 360 30.84 25.21 -17.83
N ILE A 361 29.54 24.96 -17.68
CA ILE A 361 29.04 23.67 -17.20
C ILE A 361 29.27 22.59 -18.25
N THR A 362 29.87 21.48 -17.82
CA THR A 362 30.03 20.25 -18.61
C THR A 362 29.14 19.13 -18.07
N THR A 363 28.84 18.13 -18.89
CA THR A 363 27.98 17.01 -18.51
C THR A 363 28.63 15.68 -18.86
N ARG A 364 28.37 14.64 -18.06
CA ARG A 364 28.84 13.28 -18.32
C ARG A 364 27.76 12.26 -17.98
N VAL A 365 27.55 11.31 -18.88
CA VAL A 365 26.70 10.14 -18.63
C VAL A 365 27.58 9.00 -18.13
N LEU A 366 27.19 8.39 -17.02
CA LEU A 366 27.92 7.34 -16.29
C LEU A 366 26.95 6.25 -15.86
N ARG A 367 27.45 5.02 -15.66
CA ARG A 367 26.72 4.01 -14.89
C ARG A 367 26.90 4.32 -13.40
N GLU A 368 25.88 4.06 -12.60
CA GLU A 368 25.98 4.24 -11.14
C GLU A 368 27.10 3.39 -10.53
N THR A 369 27.36 2.20 -11.07
CA THR A 369 28.46 1.32 -10.65
C THR A 369 29.86 1.85 -10.99
N ALA A 370 29.96 2.88 -11.85
CA ALA A 370 31.22 3.48 -12.25
C ALA A 370 31.60 4.69 -11.37
N LEU A 371 30.77 5.06 -10.40
CA LEU A 371 31.10 6.09 -9.42
C LEU A 371 32.18 5.57 -8.46
N ASP A 372 33.21 6.37 -8.25
CA ASP A 372 34.07 6.21 -7.09
C ASP A 372 33.38 6.74 -5.82
N GLN A 373 33.98 6.48 -4.67
CA GLN A 373 33.41 6.87 -3.38
C GLN A 373 33.29 8.40 -3.24
N GLU A 374 34.26 9.15 -3.77
CA GLU A 374 34.25 10.61 -3.68
C GLU A 374 33.11 11.22 -4.50
N ALA A 375 32.92 10.78 -5.75
CA ALA A 375 31.80 11.21 -6.57
C ALA A 375 30.47 10.79 -5.95
N ALA A 376 30.36 9.57 -5.43
CA ALA A 376 29.16 9.09 -4.75
C ALA A 376 28.78 9.98 -3.55
N ASP A 377 29.76 10.38 -2.73
CA ASP A 377 29.57 11.25 -1.57
C ASP A 377 29.18 12.68 -2.00
N GLN A 378 29.79 13.21 -3.08
CA GLN A 378 29.42 14.52 -3.62
C GLN A 378 27.96 14.55 -4.11
N LEU A 379 27.53 13.54 -4.87
CA LEU A 379 26.15 13.45 -5.35
C LEU A 379 25.17 13.27 -4.20
N LEU A 380 25.50 12.44 -3.21
CA LEU A 380 24.67 12.27 -2.01
C LEU A 380 24.52 13.60 -1.25
N ALA A 381 25.58 14.38 -1.12
CA ALA A 381 25.53 15.69 -0.48
C ALA A 381 24.64 16.69 -1.23
N ILE A 382 24.67 16.69 -2.57
CA ILE A 382 23.75 17.49 -3.41
C ILE A 382 22.31 17.07 -3.16
N HIS A 383 22.03 15.76 -3.16
CA HIS A 383 20.71 15.22 -2.92
C HIS A 383 20.16 15.63 -1.54
N GLN A 384 20.98 15.51 -0.47
CA GLN A 384 20.60 15.94 0.88
C GLN A 384 20.32 17.45 0.97
N ARG A 385 21.14 18.29 0.33
CA ARG A 385 20.90 19.75 0.26
C ARG A 385 19.61 20.08 -0.51
N TRP A 386 19.33 19.33 -1.57
CA TRP A 386 18.12 19.50 -2.39
C TRP A 386 16.84 19.17 -1.60
N LEU A 387 16.85 18.10 -0.78
CA LEU A 387 15.71 17.74 0.07
C LEU A 387 15.35 18.81 1.13
N LYS A 388 16.32 19.64 1.55
CA LYS A 388 16.13 20.71 2.56
C LYS A 388 15.41 20.23 3.85
N GLY A 389 15.67 18.99 4.26
CA GLY A 389 15.04 18.39 5.45
C GLY A 389 13.65 17.80 5.24
N HIS A 390 13.10 17.82 4.02
CA HIS A 390 11.89 17.07 3.68
C HIS A 390 12.20 15.57 3.55
N ALA A 391 11.20 14.73 3.82
CA ALA A 391 11.29 13.30 3.53
C ALA A 391 11.37 13.10 2.01
N GLU A 392 12.21 12.15 1.59
CA GLU A 392 12.28 11.71 0.20
C GLU A 392 10.94 11.07 -0.21
N HIS A 393 10.48 11.33 -1.44
CA HIS A 393 9.35 10.59 -2.00
C HIS A 393 9.81 9.19 -2.38
N GLY A 394 8.96 8.18 -2.24
CA GLY A 394 9.30 6.80 -2.59
C GLY A 394 8.13 6.02 -3.11
N PHE A 395 8.23 4.71 -3.13
CA PHE A 395 7.17 3.79 -3.55
C PHE A 395 6.78 3.85 -5.04
N ALA A 396 6.12 4.92 -5.51
CA ALA A 396 5.64 5.02 -6.90
C ALA A 396 6.43 6.01 -7.75
N MET A 397 7.09 7.00 -7.13
CA MET A 397 7.76 8.06 -7.88
C MET A 397 9.29 7.96 -7.89
N ASN A 398 9.94 7.45 -6.85
CA ASN A 398 11.40 7.32 -6.83
C ASN A 398 11.82 5.90 -6.46
N LEU A 399 13.02 5.52 -6.85
CA LEU A 399 13.77 4.37 -6.34
C LEU A 399 14.49 4.72 -5.04
N ASP A 400 15.03 3.69 -4.39
CA ASP A 400 15.79 3.83 -3.16
C ASP A 400 17.30 3.82 -3.42
N ALA A 401 18.03 4.19 -2.37
CA ALA A 401 19.47 3.96 -2.25
C ALA A 401 20.30 4.54 -3.41
N ILE A 402 20.13 5.84 -3.62
CA ILE A 402 20.96 6.63 -4.53
C ILE A 402 22.44 6.46 -4.17
N THR A 403 23.29 6.34 -5.19
CA THR A 403 24.74 6.14 -5.14
C THR A 403 25.23 4.87 -4.42
N SER A 404 24.35 3.90 -4.14
CA SER A 404 24.68 2.71 -3.35
C SER A 404 25.05 1.46 -4.17
N ALA A 405 25.16 1.59 -5.50
CA ALA A 405 25.34 0.49 -6.47
C ALA A 405 24.30 -0.65 -6.41
N ARG A 406 23.25 -0.53 -5.59
CA ARG A 406 22.14 -1.50 -5.47
C ARG A 406 21.32 -1.64 -6.74
N HIS A 407 21.39 -0.64 -7.61
CA HIS A 407 20.75 -0.65 -8.91
C HIS A 407 21.83 -0.59 -10.00
N PRO A 408 22.44 -1.73 -10.37
CA PRO A 408 23.61 -1.75 -11.25
C PRO A 408 23.34 -1.23 -12.66
N ASP A 409 22.09 -1.29 -13.10
CA ASP A 409 21.66 -0.81 -14.42
C ASP A 409 21.37 0.69 -14.45
N ALA A 410 21.40 1.38 -13.31
CA ALA A 410 21.09 2.80 -13.24
C ALA A 410 22.12 3.65 -14.00
N LEU A 411 21.62 4.61 -14.76
CA LEU A 411 22.38 5.61 -15.48
C LEU A 411 22.29 6.94 -14.75
N LEU A 412 23.42 7.63 -14.66
CA LEU A 412 23.52 8.97 -14.11
C LEU A 412 23.96 9.90 -15.21
N ILE A 413 23.34 11.07 -15.28
CA ILE A 413 23.92 12.22 -15.98
C ILE A 413 24.25 13.29 -14.96
N VAL A 414 25.52 13.67 -14.89
CA VAL A 414 26.07 14.59 -13.88
C VAL A 414 26.54 15.87 -14.56
N ALA A 415 26.22 17.02 -13.96
CA ALA A 415 26.72 18.32 -14.37
C ALA A 415 27.90 18.74 -13.48
N TYR A 416 29.00 19.15 -14.11
CA TYR A 416 30.20 19.65 -13.43
C TYR A 416 30.44 21.13 -13.77
N ASP A 417 30.86 21.90 -12.78
CA ASP A 417 31.32 23.27 -12.97
C ASP A 417 32.76 23.34 -13.55
N PRO A 418 33.27 24.54 -13.90
CA PRO A 418 34.63 24.69 -14.42
C PRO A 418 35.74 24.20 -13.48
N ASP A 419 35.45 24.12 -12.18
CA ASP A 419 36.38 23.64 -11.15
C ASP A 419 36.29 22.11 -10.96
N GLY A 420 35.47 21.42 -11.76
CA GLY A 420 35.30 19.97 -11.74
C GLY A 420 34.37 19.46 -10.63
N ARG A 421 33.62 20.34 -9.94
CA ARG A 421 32.71 19.94 -8.86
C ARG A 421 31.33 19.63 -9.42
N ALA A 422 30.69 18.59 -8.91
CA ALA A 422 29.31 18.27 -9.28
C ALA A 422 28.35 19.37 -8.77
N VAL A 423 27.47 19.87 -9.65
CA VAL A 423 26.47 20.91 -9.34
C VAL A 423 25.02 20.45 -9.54
N GLY A 424 24.83 19.22 -10.01
CA GLY A 424 23.53 18.58 -10.15
C GLY A 424 23.66 17.25 -10.89
N PHE A 425 22.70 16.36 -10.69
CA PHE A 425 22.65 15.11 -11.43
C PHE A 425 21.20 14.63 -11.62
N GLN A 426 21.03 13.71 -12.55
CA GLN A 426 19.79 13.01 -12.76
C GLN A 426 20.07 11.51 -12.85
N ARG A 427 19.17 10.70 -12.29
CA ARG A 427 19.25 9.25 -12.31
C ARG A 427 18.13 8.68 -13.15
N TYR A 428 18.47 7.75 -14.02
CA TYR A 428 17.57 7.10 -14.96
C TYR A 428 17.74 5.59 -14.91
N HIS A 429 16.65 4.87 -15.13
CA HIS A 429 16.65 3.42 -15.21
C HIS A 429 16.26 2.95 -16.61
N PRO A 430 17.02 2.04 -17.22
CA PRO A 430 16.66 1.47 -18.50
C PRO A 430 15.41 0.60 -18.38
N VAL A 431 14.52 0.71 -19.37
CA VAL A 431 13.30 -0.09 -19.50
C VAL A 431 13.29 -0.73 -20.87
N GLY A 432 12.85 -1.99 -20.91
CA GLY A 432 12.81 -2.78 -22.12
C GLY A 432 14.20 -2.99 -22.72
N THR A 433 14.34 -3.93 -23.62
CA THR A 433 15.60 -4.14 -24.34
C THR A 433 15.28 -4.64 -25.73
N ASN A 434 15.60 -3.82 -26.73
CA ASN A 434 15.48 -4.23 -28.12
C ASN A 434 16.47 -5.36 -28.40
N ARG A 435 15.96 -6.53 -28.79
CA ARG A 435 16.77 -7.60 -29.38
C ARG A 435 16.81 -7.31 -30.88
N PRO A 436 18.01 -7.22 -31.52
CA PRO A 436 19.28 -7.88 -31.16
C PRO A 436 20.34 -7.00 -30.46
N GLU A 437 20.14 -5.69 -30.37
CA GLU A 437 21.22 -4.73 -30.05
C GLU A 437 21.55 -4.59 -28.56
N GLY A 438 20.68 -5.10 -27.67
CA GLY A 438 20.89 -4.96 -26.22
C GLY A 438 20.67 -3.53 -25.72
N THR A 439 20.15 -2.65 -26.58
CA THR A 439 19.82 -1.26 -26.26
C THR A 439 18.48 -1.17 -25.53
N PRO A 440 18.38 -0.39 -24.45
CA PRO A 440 17.09 -0.09 -23.81
C PRO A 440 16.10 0.57 -24.78
N THR A 441 14.81 0.25 -24.67
CA THR A 441 13.78 0.93 -25.47
C THR A 441 13.51 2.32 -24.93
N ALA A 442 13.52 2.47 -23.60
CA ALA A 442 13.26 3.72 -22.92
C ALA A 442 14.15 3.93 -21.68
N LEU A 443 14.21 5.18 -21.21
CA LEU A 443 14.79 5.56 -19.92
C LEU A 443 13.73 6.16 -19.01
N SER A 444 13.66 5.70 -17.76
CA SER A 444 12.73 6.21 -16.76
C SER A 444 13.44 7.06 -15.72
N LEU A 445 13.03 8.32 -15.56
CA LEU A 445 13.61 9.26 -14.60
C LEU A 445 13.24 8.86 -13.15
N ASP A 446 14.26 8.64 -12.35
CA ASP A 446 14.16 8.41 -10.91
C ASP A 446 14.20 9.74 -10.14
N VAL A 447 15.35 10.41 -10.13
CA VAL A 447 15.55 11.67 -9.38
C VAL A 447 16.31 12.70 -10.19
N MET A 448 16.08 13.99 -9.91
CA MET A 448 16.75 15.12 -10.57
C MET A 448 17.27 16.21 -9.61
N PRO A 449 18.06 15.86 -8.58
CA PRO A 449 18.58 16.81 -7.62
C PRO A 449 19.56 17.79 -8.27
N ARG A 450 19.44 19.06 -7.86
CA ARG A 450 20.37 20.13 -8.25
C ARG A 450 20.88 20.84 -7.01
N ASP A 451 22.10 21.33 -7.08
CA ASP A 451 22.60 22.21 -6.05
C ASP A 451 21.79 23.53 -6.07
N PRO A 452 21.17 23.95 -4.94
CA PRO A 452 20.47 25.23 -4.86
C PRO A 452 21.34 26.45 -5.20
N ALA A 453 22.66 26.36 -4.96
CA ALA A 453 23.63 27.41 -5.30
C ALA A 453 24.14 27.32 -6.74
N GLY A 454 23.83 26.22 -7.45
CA GLY A 454 24.23 26.02 -8.85
C GLY A 454 23.50 26.94 -9.83
N PRO A 455 24.03 27.11 -11.06
CA PRO A 455 23.43 27.99 -12.05
C PRO A 455 22.02 27.54 -12.47
N ASN A 456 21.15 28.51 -12.73
CA ASN A 456 19.80 28.22 -13.22
C ASN A 456 19.82 27.57 -14.61
N GLY A 457 19.17 26.42 -14.76
CA GLY A 457 19.06 25.70 -16.02
C GLY A 457 19.77 24.35 -16.06
N VAL A 458 20.41 23.90 -14.96
CA VAL A 458 21.13 22.62 -14.89
C VAL A 458 20.22 21.43 -15.20
N ASN A 459 19.00 21.37 -14.67
CA ASN A 459 18.09 20.25 -14.97
C ASN A 459 17.63 20.25 -16.44
N GLU A 460 17.32 21.42 -17.01
CA GLU A 460 17.03 21.53 -18.44
C GLU A 460 18.21 21.10 -19.30
N ARG A 461 19.43 21.46 -18.89
CA ARG A 461 20.67 21.08 -19.56
C ARG A 461 20.89 19.57 -19.54
N LEU A 462 20.75 18.93 -18.38
CA LEU A 462 20.93 17.50 -18.21
C LEU A 462 19.91 16.69 -19.04
N ILE A 463 18.64 17.08 -19.06
CA ILE A 463 17.63 16.41 -19.89
C ILE A 463 17.98 16.51 -21.38
N VAL A 464 18.37 17.70 -21.86
CA VAL A 464 18.73 17.92 -23.27
C VAL A 464 19.95 17.11 -23.68
N ASP A 465 21.01 17.11 -22.86
CA ASP A 465 22.23 16.35 -23.16
C ASP A 465 21.97 14.84 -23.10
N LEU A 466 21.09 14.39 -22.19
CA LEU A 466 20.67 12.99 -22.14
C LEU A 466 19.86 12.60 -23.38
N ILE A 467 18.94 13.43 -23.85
CA ILE A 467 18.20 13.18 -25.11
C ILE A 467 19.18 13.02 -26.28
N ALA A 468 20.18 13.90 -26.37
CA ALA A 468 21.20 13.79 -27.42
C ALA A 468 22.03 12.49 -27.30
N TRP A 469 22.39 12.10 -26.07
CA TRP A 469 23.10 10.85 -25.78
C TRP A 469 22.25 9.61 -26.11
N ALA A 470 20.95 9.66 -25.81
CA ALA A 470 19.96 8.62 -26.07
C ALA A 470 19.73 8.43 -27.57
N HIS A 471 19.63 9.55 -28.31
CA HIS A 471 19.50 9.55 -29.77
C HIS A 471 20.67 8.84 -30.45
N GLN A 472 21.92 9.08 -29.99
CA GLN A 472 23.11 8.41 -30.52
C GLN A 472 23.13 6.89 -30.27
N ARG A 473 22.31 6.41 -29.32
CA ARG A 473 22.24 4.99 -28.92
C ARG A 473 20.98 4.29 -29.41
N GLY A 474 20.09 4.98 -30.12
CA GLY A 474 18.85 4.38 -30.61
C GLY A 474 17.80 4.13 -29.53
N ILE A 475 17.86 4.85 -28.40
CA ILE A 475 16.80 4.83 -27.38
C ILE A 475 15.65 5.71 -27.88
N ALA A 476 14.43 5.18 -27.86
CA ALA A 476 13.26 5.83 -28.46
C ALA A 476 12.61 6.85 -27.52
N ASP A 477 12.47 6.50 -26.24
CA ASP A 477 11.66 7.26 -25.29
C ASP A 477 12.39 7.59 -23.99
N ILE A 478 12.09 8.76 -23.42
CA ILE A 478 12.51 9.12 -22.07
C ILE A 478 11.28 9.54 -21.26
N SER A 479 10.97 8.78 -20.21
CA SER A 479 9.99 9.18 -19.21
C SER A 479 10.61 10.16 -18.22
N LEU A 480 10.02 11.34 -18.10
CA LEU A 480 10.34 12.35 -17.09
C LEU A 480 9.44 12.21 -15.84
N ASN A 481 8.91 11.00 -15.65
CA ASN A 481 8.06 10.61 -14.52
C ASN A 481 6.71 11.35 -14.51
N PHE A 482 6.03 11.34 -13.36
CA PHE A 482 4.62 11.67 -13.22
C PHE A 482 4.34 13.17 -13.06
N ALA A 483 3.37 13.70 -13.81
CA ALA A 483 2.75 15.00 -13.57
C ALA A 483 1.30 14.81 -13.12
N ALA A 484 1.05 14.96 -11.81
CA ALA A 484 -0.28 14.71 -11.27
C ALA A 484 -1.28 15.85 -11.58
N PHE A 485 -2.53 15.45 -11.86
CA PHE A 485 -3.74 16.27 -11.95
C PHE A 485 -3.76 17.33 -13.06
N ARG A 486 -3.10 17.08 -14.20
CA ARG A 486 -3.12 17.99 -15.37
C ARG A 486 -4.53 18.43 -15.78
N PRO A 487 -5.56 17.56 -15.89
CA PRO A 487 -6.90 18.02 -16.29
C PRO A 487 -7.49 19.06 -15.33
N ILE A 488 -7.22 18.94 -14.02
CA ILE A 488 -7.70 19.87 -12.99
C ILE A 488 -6.84 21.16 -13.01
N MET A 489 -5.56 21.07 -13.37
CA MET A 489 -4.68 22.23 -13.56
C MET A 489 -5.05 23.04 -14.82
N ASP A 490 -5.27 22.35 -15.94
CA ASP A 490 -5.62 22.94 -17.25
C ASP A 490 -7.04 23.55 -17.26
N ALA A 491 -7.97 23.07 -16.41
CA ALA A 491 -9.34 23.57 -16.33
C ALA A 491 -9.46 25.06 -15.92
N GLY A 492 -8.44 25.63 -15.26
CA GLY A 492 -8.37 27.06 -14.95
C GLY A 492 -9.64 27.63 -14.30
N ALA A 493 -10.24 28.66 -14.91
CA ALA A 493 -11.46 29.31 -14.40
C ALA A 493 -12.77 28.51 -14.65
N ARG A 494 -12.72 27.40 -15.41
CA ARG A 494 -13.90 26.60 -15.80
C ARG A 494 -14.20 25.42 -14.86
N ARG A 495 -13.56 25.37 -13.69
CA ARG A 495 -13.67 24.25 -12.74
C ARG A 495 -15.07 24.08 -12.16
N THR A 496 -15.60 22.86 -12.20
CA THR A 496 -16.85 22.49 -11.52
C THR A 496 -16.70 22.63 -9.99
N PRO A 497 -17.79 22.70 -9.21
CA PRO A 497 -17.70 22.75 -7.74
C PRO A 497 -16.95 21.55 -7.12
N LEU A 498 -17.13 20.36 -7.69
CA LEU A 498 -16.41 19.14 -7.27
C LEU A 498 -14.91 19.23 -7.61
N GLU A 499 -14.57 19.71 -8.82
CA GLU A 499 -13.17 19.95 -9.21
C GLU A 499 -12.51 21.03 -8.36
N ARG A 500 -13.26 22.05 -7.91
CA ARG A 500 -12.75 23.06 -6.97
C ARG A 500 -12.45 22.45 -5.59
N LEU A 501 -13.28 21.55 -5.10
CA LEU A 501 -13.04 20.85 -3.85
C LEU A 501 -11.83 19.91 -3.97
N ALA A 502 -11.75 19.14 -5.06
CA ALA A 502 -10.61 18.29 -5.36
C ALA A 502 -9.31 19.11 -5.51
N TYR A 503 -9.34 20.23 -6.22
CA TYR A 503 -8.21 21.15 -6.37
C TYR A 503 -7.73 21.69 -5.01
N ARG A 504 -8.65 22.07 -4.11
CA ARG A 504 -8.32 22.48 -2.73
C ARG A 504 -7.71 21.33 -1.92
N ALA A 505 -8.21 20.10 -2.07
CA ALA A 505 -7.66 18.91 -1.41
C ALA A 505 -6.25 18.57 -1.93
N ILE A 506 -6.01 18.71 -3.23
CA ILE A 506 -4.70 18.53 -3.86
C ILE A 506 -3.74 19.63 -3.42
N HIS A 507 -4.20 20.88 -3.30
CA HIS A 507 -3.37 21.99 -2.84
C HIS A 507 -2.91 21.86 -1.38
N LEU A 508 -3.64 21.11 -0.55
CA LEU A 508 -3.17 20.76 0.80
C LEU A 508 -1.94 19.83 0.76
N LEU A 509 -1.71 19.11 -0.34
CA LEU A 509 -0.55 18.23 -0.56
C LEU A 509 0.58 18.93 -1.34
N ASP A 510 0.35 20.14 -1.85
CA ASP A 510 1.31 20.90 -2.66
C ASP A 510 2.62 21.28 -1.92
N PRO A 511 2.61 21.55 -0.59
CA PRO A 511 3.84 21.70 0.19
C PRO A 511 4.72 20.44 0.19
N TRP A 512 4.13 19.27 -0.10
CA TRP A 512 4.83 17.99 -0.08
C TRP A 512 5.18 17.47 -1.47
N ILE A 513 4.55 17.90 -2.57
CA ILE A 513 4.78 17.30 -3.92
C ILE A 513 5.22 18.34 -4.97
N MET A 514 5.03 19.64 -4.73
CA MET A 514 5.33 20.72 -5.69
C MET A 514 4.75 20.48 -7.11
N LEU A 515 3.51 20.00 -7.17
CA LEU A 515 2.84 19.45 -8.36
C LEU A 515 2.80 20.40 -9.55
N GLU A 516 2.39 21.64 -9.31
CA GLU A 516 2.22 22.64 -10.37
C GLU A 516 3.59 23.08 -10.95
N SER A 517 4.62 23.15 -10.10
CA SER A 517 5.97 23.51 -10.55
C SER A 517 6.60 22.41 -11.42
N LEU A 518 6.36 21.14 -11.07
CA LEU A 518 6.84 19.98 -11.81
C LEU A 518 6.14 19.86 -13.17
N TYR A 519 4.82 20.05 -13.20
CA TYR A 519 4.05 20.12 -14.44
C TYR A 519 4.58 21.21 -15.39
N ARG A 520 4.71 22.46 -14.88
CA ARG A 520 5.22 23.59 -15.69
C ARG A 520 6.66 23.38 -16.13
N PHE A 521 7.48 22.67 -15.35
CA PHE A 521 8.84 22.32 -15.72
C PHE A 521 8.84 21.33 -16.90
N ASN A 522 8.09 20.23 -16.78
CA ASN A 522 8.00 19.17 -17.78
C ASN A 522 7.37 19.65 -19.10
N ALA A 523 6.35 20.53 -19.04
CA ALA A 523 5.71 21.10 -20.22
C ALA A 523 6.68 21.87 -21.15
N LYS A 524 7.84 22.33 -20.65
CA LYS A 524 8.86 23.03 -21.45
C LYS A 524 9.47 22.16 -22.55
N PHE A 525 9.48 20.84 -22.37
CA PHE A 525 10.13 19.88 -23.28
C PHE A 525 9.22 19.41 -24.41
N ARG A 526 7.97 19.89 -24.47
CA ARG A 526 6.93 19.43 -25.40
C ARG A 526 6.73 17.90 -25.37
N PRO A 527 6.52 17.32 -24.18
CA PRO A 527 6.35 15.87 -24.04
C PRO A 527 5.01 15.41 -24.62
N GLY A 528 4.94 14.12 -24.96
CA GLY A 528 3.70 13.36 -24.96
C GLY A 528 3.20 13.15 -23.52
N TRP A 529 1.88 13.08 -23.36
CA TRP A 529 1.24 12.87 -22.06
C TRP A 529 0.51 11.54 -22.12
N GLN A 530 0.95 10.58 -21.30
CA GLN A 530 0.29 9.28 -21.19
C GLN A 530 -0.61 9.28 -19.96
N PRO A 531 -1.94 9.21 -20.11
CA PRO A 531 -2.85 9.27 -18.97
C PRO A 531 -2.68 8.09 -18.03
N ARG A 532 -2.74 8.39 -16.73
CA ARG A 532 -2.53 7.43 -15.66
C ARG A 532 -3.62 7.58 -14.60
N SER A 533 -4.08 6.43 -14.11
CA SER A 533 -5.21 6.33 -13.19
C SER A 533 -4.86 5.64 -11.88
N VAL A 534 -5.61 5.96 -10.83
CA VAL A 534 -5.63 5.19 -9.58
C VAL A 534 -6.84 4.28 -9.60
N LEU A 535 -6.60 3.00 -9.32
CA LEU A 535 -7.62 1.96 -9.38
C LEU A 535 -8.03 1.52 -7.99
N PHE A 536 -9.34 1.41 -7.75
CA PHE A 536 -9.92 1.01 -6.47
C PHE A 536 -11.19 0.20 -6.67
N ARG A 537 -11.55 -0.61 -5.68
CA ARG A 537 -12.72 -1.50 -5.77
C ARG A 537 -14.04 -0.79 -5.47
N SER A 538 -14.04 0.15 -4.52
CA SER A 538 -15.25 0.84 -4.08
C SER A 538 -14.94 2.24 -3.56
N TRP A 539 -15.87 3.18 -3.76
CA TRP A 539 -15.79 4.55 -3.25
C TRP A 539 -15.63 4.62 -1.73
N GLY A 540 -16.14 3.63 -0.98
CA GLY A 540 -15.98 3.56 0.48
C GLY A 540 -14.53 3.25 0.93
N GLU A 541 -13.66 2.82 0.02
CA GLU A 541 -12.26 2.47 0.31
C GLU A 541 -11.29 3.61 0.00
N VAL A 542 -11.73 4.64 -0.72
CA VAL A 542 -10.87 5.76 -1.20
C VAL A 542 -10.14 6.46 -0.06
N GLY A 543 -10.77 6.64 1.11
CA GLY A 543 -10.09 7.24 2.27
C GLY A 543 -8.93 6.38 2.80
N TRP A 544 -9.10 5.06 2.83
CA TRP A 544 -8.02 4.13 3.23
C TRP A 544 -6.92 4.03 2.18
N LEU A 545 -7.30 4.10 0.90
CA LEU A 545 -6.37 4.15 -0.22
C LEU A 545 -5.51 5.40 -0.13
N ALA A 546 -6.13 6.59 0.01
CA ALA A 546 -5.42 7.85 0.11
C ALA A 546 -4.46 7.84 1.32
N ALA A 547 -4.92 7.38 2.49
CA ALA A 547 -4.07 7.23 3.66
C ALA A 547 -2.88 6.28 3.41
N ALA A 548 -3.10 5.15 2.73
CA ALA A 548 -2.05 4.20 2.41
C ALA A 548 -1.05 4.73 1.37
N ALA A 549 -1.53 5.37 0.30
CA ALA A 549 -0.71 5.97 -0.73
C ALA A 549 0.16 7.09 -0.16
N LEU A 550 -0.43 8.03 0.59
CA LEU A 550 0.30 9.11 1.25
C LEU A 550 1.33 8.55 2.25
N ALA A 551 0.95 7.57 3.07
CA ALA A 551 1.88 6.98 4.01
C ALA A 551 3.05 6.27 3.29
N MET A 552 2.81 5.56 2.20
CA MET A 552 3.89 4.90 1.46
C MET A 552 4.81 5.88 0.73
N GLU A 553 4.25 6.95 0.18
CA GLU A 553 4.99 7.97 -0.57
C GLU A 553 5.84 8.87 0.34
N PHE A 554 5.33 9.24 1.53
CA PHE A 554 5.98 10.20 2.44
C PHE A 554 6.57 9.58 3.72
N SER A 555 6.16 8.37 4.10
CA SER A 555 6.69 7.67 5.28
C SER A 555 7.72 6.65 4.84
N LEU A 556 8.79 7.13 4.22
CA LEU A 556 10.02 6.37 4.15
C LEU A 556 10.72 6.49 5.51
N PRO A 557 11.05 5.39 6.20
CA PRO A 557 12.24 5.42 7.03
C PRO A 557 13.38 5.77 6.07
N LEU A 558 14.03 6.92 6.27
CA LEU A 558 15.37 7.10 5.76
C LEU A 558 16.14 5.85 6.22
N ASP A 559 16.60 5.02 5.28
CA ASP A 559 17.46 3.91 5.63
C ASP A 559 18.82 4.51 6.03
N ARG A 560 18.86 5.06 7.25
CA ARG A 560 19.99 5.80 7.82
C ARG A 560 21.13 4.88 8.22
N HIS A 561 21.05 3.59 7.95
CA HIS A 561 22.03 2.63 8.42
C HIS A 561 22.51 1.62 7.37
N ARG A 562 23.82 1.82 7.06
CA ARG A 562 24.84 0.88 6.57
C ARG A 562 25.00 0.78 5.05
N VAL A 563 25.74 1.77 4.53
CA VAL A 563 26.96 1.44 3.79
C VAL A 563 27.78 0.50 4.68
N ALA A 564 27.69 -0.81 4.45
CA ALA A 564 28.77 -1.68 4.87
C ALA A 564 29.95 -1.31 3.94
N PRO A 565 31.12 -0.91 4.46
CA PRO A 565 32.28 -0.75 3.61
C PRO A 565 32.52 -2.09 2.91
N ALA A 566 32.69 -2.05 1.59
CA ALA A 566 33.16 -3.18 0.82
C ALA A 566 34.55 -3.58 1.37
N GLY A 567 34.57 -4.47 2.35
CA GLY A 567 35.78 -4.80 3.11
C GLY A 567 35.62 -5.82 4.24
N ALA A 568 34.42 -6.38 4.45
CA ALA A 568 34.26 -7.51 5.37
C ALA A 568 34.72 -8.80 4.69
N ARG A 569 35.98 -9.18 4.94
CA ARG A 569 36.53 -10.50 4.62
C ARG A 569 35.53 -11.60 5.01
N MET A 570 35.14 -12.42 4.04
CA MET A 570 34.52 -13.72 4.27
C MET A 570 35.43 -14.57 5.19
N PRO A 571 34.90 -15.19 6.26
CA PRO A 571 35.70 -16.12 7.05
C PRO A 571 35.92 -17.42 6.26
N GLY A 572 37.19 -17.70 5.95
CA GLY A 572 37.77 -19.04 5.86
C GLY A 572 37.11 -20.06 4.93
N LEU A 573 37.55 -20.08 3.67
CA LEU A 573 37.68 -21.34 2.92
C LEU A 573 39.15 -21.51 2.54
N GLY A 574 39.65 -22.72 2.75
CA GLY A 574 41.05 -23.04 2.97
C GLY A 574 41.99 -22.73 1.80
N ARG A 575 43.22 -22.38 2.17
CA ARG A 575 44.41 -22.43 1.32
C ARG A 575 44.46 -23.75 0.54
N ARG A 576 44.57 -23.66 -0.79
CA ARG A 576 45.46 -24.52 -1.58
C ARG A 576 46.09 -23.72 -2.73
N HIS A 577 47.39 -23.95 -2.88
CA HIS A 577 48.30 -23.36 -3.86
C HIS A 577 47.87 -23.58 -5.33
N GLY A 578 48.31 -22.65 -6.19
CA GLY A 578 48.41 -22.85 -7.64
C GLY A 578 48.87 -21.58 -8.34
N HIS A 579 50.16 -21.51 -8.66
CA HIS A 579 50.76 -20.54 -9.58
C HIS A 579 50.05 -20.52 -10.95
N GLY A 580 49.99 -19.35 -11.58
CA GLY A 580 49.61 -19.20 -12.98
C GLY A 580 49.45 -17.74 -13.37
N GLU A 581 50.55 -17.11 -13.79
CA GLU A 581 50.56 -15.83 -14.51
C GLU A 581 49.75 -15.94 -15.79
N VAL A 582 48.88 -14.95 -16.06
CA VAL A 582 48.50 -14.57 -17.43
C VAL A 582 48.31 -13.04 -17.47
N HIS A 583 49.21 -12.39 -18.20
CA HIS A 583 49.08 -11.04 -18.74
C HIS A 583 47.83 -10.95 -19.62
N ASP A 584 47.02 -9.90 -19.46
CA ASP A 584 46.43 -9.28 -20.65
C ASP A 584 46.18 -7.78 -20.44
N THR A 585 46.83 -7.02 -21.31
CA THR A 585 46.79 -5.57 -21.49
C THR A 585 45.59 -5.20 -22.34
N LEU A 586 44.86 -4.12 -22.00
CA LEU A 586 44.20 -3.26 -22.99
C LEU A 586 43.90 -1.90 -22.34
N GLY A 587 44.67 -0.89 -22.75
CA GLY A 587 44.28 0.52 -22.62
C GLY A 587 43.43 0.95 -23.82
N ASP A 588 42.63 2.00 -23.64
CA ASP A 588 42.94 3.29 -24.27
C ASP A 588 42.03 4.39 -23.71
N GLU A 589 42.65 5.53 -23.42
CA GLU A 589 42.02 6.82 -23.12
C GLU A 589 41.89 7.65 -24.42
N ASP A 590 41.09 8.71 -24.32
CA ASP A 590 41.06 9.89 -25.20
C ASP A 590 40.49 9.80 -26.63
N ALA A 591 39.33 10.45 -26.82
CA ALA A 591 39.16 11.60 -27.73
C ALA A 591 37.67 11.87 -28.04
N VAL A 592 37.05 12.87 -27.40
CA VAL A 592 35.92 13.60 -28.02
C VAL A 592 35.99 15.08 -27.62
N GLY A 593 36.84 15.82 -28.34
CA GLY A 593 36.82 17.27 -28.39
C GLY A 593 36.45 17.72 -29.81
N GLY A 594 35.32 18.42 -29.94
CA GLY A 594 35.07 19.31 -31.07
C GLY A 594 34.27 18.76 -32.24
N ALA A 595 32.96 18.96 -32.19
CA ALA A 595 32.15 19.35 -33.35
C ALA A 595 30.74 19.71 -32.88
N VAL A 596 30.38 20.98 -32.91
CA VAL A 596 29.08 21.55 -33.35
C VAL A 596 29.22 23.07 -33.17
N ARG A 597 29.76 23.72 -34.21
CA ARG A 597 29.47 25.11 -34.54
C ARG A 597 28.85 25.10 -35.93
N ARG A 598 27.52 25.16 -35.99
CA ARG A 598 26.70 25.98 -36.90
C ARG A 598 25.23 25.79 -36.57
#